data_AF-A0A4P9W0V1-F1
#
_entry.id   AF-A0A4P9W0V1-F1
#
_cell.length_a   1.000
_cell.length_b   1.000
_cell.length_c   1.000
_cell.angle_alpha   90.00
_cell.angle_beta   90.00
_cell.angle_gamma   90.00
#
_symmetry.space_group_name_H-M   'P 1'
#
loop_
_entity.id
_entity.type
_entity.pdbx_description
1 polymer ?
#
loop_
_entity_poly.entity_id
_entity_poly.type
_entity_poly.pdbx_seq_one_letter_code
_entity_poly.pdbx_strand_id
1 'polypeptide(L)'
;SLGEYAGLAAVGEVLSVESLVDVVFYRGMTMQVAVPRDAEGRSDYGMCAVNPIRVGSTFNETALKFVVSVIARQSKQLLEIVNFNVENSQYVVAGELSNLETLRLVLNKVKALNLDFKELVATKTVDEIEEALSGIADEALEAAASKKLARGYIIPERGIATIPLAGIDVPFHSSFLLSGVTPFREILRKKLDARFINVHLLVGKYIPNLTAEPFRLDRSYIELVHGLTSSSALAEVLASWD
;
A
#
# COMPACT_ATOMS: atom_id res chain seq x y z
N SER A 1 3.20 -9.92 -1.32
CA SER A 1 3.64 -9.60 -2.72
C SER A 1 3.88 -10.89 -3.50
N LEU A 2 4.42 -10.86 -4.73
CA LEU A 2 4.58 -12.04 -5.60
C LEU A 2 5.39 -13.17 -4.94
N GLY A 3 6.46 -12.84 -4.21
CA GLY A 3 7.34 -13.83 -3.57
C GLY A 3 6.65 -14.72 -2.52
N GLU A 4 5.49 -14.31 -2.01
CA GLU A 4 4.70 -15.07 -1.04
C GLU A 4 4.16 -16.37 -1.66
N TYR A 5 3.70 -16.32 -2.90
CA TYR A 5 3.24 -17.52 -3.63
C TYR A 5 4.38 -18.48 -3.91
N ALA A 6 5.55 -17.94 -4.31
CA ALA A 6 6.74 -18.75 -4.54
C ALA A 6 7.25 -19.42 -3.26
N GLY A 7 7.26 -18.71 -2.13
CA GLY A 7 7.64 -19.27 -0.82
C GLY A 7 6.68 -20.38 -0.35
N LEU A 8 5.37 -20.16 -0.50
CA LEU A 8 4.36 -21.16 -0.14
C LEU A 8 4.41 -22.40 -1.04
N ALA A 9 4.71 -22.23 -2.33
CA ALA A 9 4.89 -23.36 -3.25
C ALA A 9 6.18 -24.14 -2.97
N ALA A 10 7.30 -23.43 -2.78
CA ALA A 10 8.62 -24.05 -2.67
C ALA A 10 8.90 -24.68 -1.29
N VAL A 11 8.41 -24.08 -0.21
CA VAL A 11 8.70 -24.52 1.17
C VAL A 11 7.46 -25.07 1.87
N GLY A 12 6.30 -24.43 1.64
CA GLY A 12 5.04 -24.87 2.23
C GLY A 12 4.36 -26.01 1.50
N GLU A 13 4.84 -26.35 0.29
CA GLU A 13 4.26 -27.35 -0.63
C GLU A 13 2.74 -27.17 -0.85
N VAL A 14 2.26 -25.92 -0.76
CA VAL A 14 0.82 -25.61 -0.77
C VAL A 14 0.22 -25.63 -2.18
N LEU A 15 1.05 -25.37 -3.21
CA LEU A 15 0.64 -25.26 -4.60
C LEU A 15 1.53 -26.12 -5.49
N SER A 16 0.92 -26.84 -6.44
CA SER A 16 1.66 -27.43 -7.55
C SER A 16 2.23 -26.34 -8.46
N VAL A 17 3.21 -26.69 -9.30
CA VAL A 17 3.81 -25.73 -10.25
C VAL A 17 2.76 -25.18 -11.22
N GLU A 18 1.89 -26.04 -11.74
CA GLU A 18 0.80 -25.66 -12.65
C GLU A 18 -0.16 -24.69 -11.95
N SER A 19 -0.54 -25.00 -10.72
CA SER A 19 -1.44 -24.17 -9.92
C SER A 19 -0.81 -22.82 -9.56
N LEU A 20 0.49 -22.79 -9.25
CA LEU A 20 1.25 -21.58 -8.98
C LEU A 20 1.25 -20.65 -10.20
N VAL A 21 1.57 -21.18 -11.38
CA VAL A 21 1.62 -20.38 -12.62
C VAL A 21 0.23 -19.82 -12.95
N ASP A 22 -0.81 -20.63 -12.83
CA ASP A 22 -2.20 -20.19 -13.03
C ASP A 22 -2.57 -19.06 -12.06
N VAL A 23 -2.35 -19.26 -10.76
CA VAL A 23 -2.71 -18.28 -9.72
C VAL A 23 -1.97 -16.96 -9.93
N VAL A 24 -0.68 -17.00 -10.23
CA VAL A 24 0.13 -15.80 -10.47
C VAL A 24 -0.29 -15.08 -11.76
N PHE A 25 -0.59 -15.83 -12.82
CA PHE A 25 -1.08 -15.25 -14.07
C PHE A 25 -2.44 -14.56 -13.88
N TYR A 26 -3.41 -15.25 -13.26
CA TYR A 26 -4.71 -14.68 -12.95
C TYR A 26 -4.60 -13.46 -12.04
N ARG A 27 -3.71 -13.51 -11.03
CA ARG A 27 -3.43 -12.36 -10.17
C ARG A 27 -3.01 -11.14 -10.99
N GLY A 28 -2.07 -11.30 -11.91
CA GLY A 28 -1.62 -10.23 -12.80
C GLY A 28 -2.77 -9.66 -13.63
N MET A 29 -3.57 -10.52 -14.26
CA MET A 29 -4.72 -10.11 -15.06
C MET A 29 -5.80 -9.39 -14.24
N THR A 30 -6.16 -9.89 -13.07
CA THR A 30 -7.14 -9.26 -12.18
C THR A 30 -6.69 -7.85 -11.78
N MET A 31 -5.42 -7.70 -11.43
CA MET A 31 -4.87 -6.40 -11.04
C MET A 31 -4.80 -5.43 -12.24
N GLN A 32 -4.47 -5.93 -13.43
CA GLN A 32 -4.40 -5.13 -14.66
C GLN A 32 -5.78 -4.61 -15.09
N VAL A 33 -6.82 -5.45 -15.02
CA VAL A 33 -8.19 -5.13 -15.44
C VAL A 33 -8.94 -4.27 -14.43
N ALA A 34 -8.55 -4.33 -13.15
CA ALA A 34 -9.19 -3.54 -12.09
C ALA A 34 -8.96 -2.03 -12.24
N VAL A 35 -7.95 -1.60 -13.00
CA VAL A 35 -7.61 -0.20 -13.17
C VAL A 35 -8.21 0.35 -14.47
N PRO A 36 -9.07 1.38 -14.41
CA PRO A 36 -9.56 2.07 -15.60
C PRO A 36 -8.40 2.69 -16.38
N ARG A 37 -8.46 2.56 -17.70
CA ARG A 37 -7.46 3.09 -18.62
C ARG A 37 -8.09 4.01 -19.64
N ASP A 38 -7.33 5.01 -20.07
CA ASP A 38 -7.73 5.91 -21.14
C ASP A 38 -7.58 5.26 -22.54
N ALA A 39 -7.89 6.02 -23.60
CA ALA A 39 -7.79 5.56 -24.98
C ALA A 39 -6.36 5.19 -25.42
N GLU A 40 -5.34 5.67 -24.70
CA GLU A 40 -3.93 5.36 -24.93
C GLU A 40 -3.44 4.20 -24.02
N GLY A 41 -4.33 3.61 -23.22
CA GLY A 41 -4.02 2.51 -22.32
C GLY A 41 -3.34 2.95 -21.02
N ARG A 42 -3.29 4.24 -20.71
CA ARG A 42 -2.68 4.79 -19.48
C ARG A 42 -3.68 4.78 -18.34
N SER A 43 -3.21 4.65 -17.11
CA SER A 43 -4.04 4.81 -15.91
C SER A 43 -3.70 6.10 -15.17
N ASP A 44 -4.67 6.60 -14.41
CA ASP A 44 -4.48 7.73 -13.50
C ASP A 44 -3.85 7.32 -12.15
N TYR A 45 -3.25 6.12 -12.08
CA TYR A 45 -2.64 5.57 -10.87
C TYR A 45 -1.16 5.30 -11.05
N GLY A 46 -0.45 5.25 -9.93
CA GLY A 46 0.95 4.84 -9.94
C GLY A 46 1.46 4.52 -8.55
N MET A 47 2.78 4.35 -8.48
CA MET A 47 3.49 4.10 -7.23
C MET A 47 4.77 4.92 -7.20
N CYS A 48 5.15 5.41 -6.01
CA CYS A 48 6.42 6.10 -5.80
C CYS A 48 7.13 5.54 -4.56
N ALA A 49 8.44 5.33 -4.67
CA ALA A 49 9.28 5.06 -3.53
C ALA A 49 9.59 6.37 -2.80
N VAL A 50 9.48 6.36 -1.48
CA VAL A 50 9.70 7.52 -0.61
C VAL A 50 10.80 7.20 0.38
N ASN A 51 11.76 8.13 0.51
CA ASN A 51 12.85 8.07 1.48
C ASN A 51 12.71 9.23 2.50
N PRO A 52 12.16 8.95 3.71
CA PRO A 52 11.97 9.94 4.77
C PRO A 52 13.25 10.69 5.18
N ILE A 53 14.39 9.98 5.31
CA ILE A 53 15.68 10.58 5.70
C ILE A 53 16.10 11.72 4.76
N ARG A 54 15.72 11.68 3.47
CA ARG A 54 16.03 12.76 2.52
C ARG A 54 15.26 14.05 2.81
N VAL A 55 14.08 13.95 3.41
CA VAL A 55 13.26 15.09 3.84
C VAL A 55 13.91 15.78 5.03
N GLY A 56 14.34 15.03 6.04
CA GLY A 56 15.01 15.60 7.21
C GLY A 56 15.47 14.50 8.17
N SER A 57 16.45 14.82 9.02
CA SER A 57 16.96 13.89 10.02
C SER A 57 15.93 13.54 11.10
N THR A 58 14.93 14.41 11.31
CA THR A 58 13.85 14.21 12.28
C THR A 58 12.55 13.74 11.64
N PHE A 59 12.51 13.57 10.31
CA PHE A 59 11.34 13.08 9.57
C PHE A 59 11.32 11.54 9.56
N ASN A 60 10.38 10.96 10.32
CA ASN A 60 10.27 9.51 10.54
C ASN A 60 9.03 8.89 9.88
N GLU A 61 8.83 7.59 10.09
CA GLU A 61 7.65 6.86 9.60
C GLU A 61 6.32 7.51 9.98
N THR A 62 6.18 7.92 11.25
CA THR A 62 4.95 8.54 11.76
C THR A 62 4.64 9.84 11.03
N ALA A 63 5.66 10.67 10.78
CA ALA A 63 5.51 11.90 10.01
C ALA A 63 5.09 11.61 8.56
N LEU A 64 5.66 10.58 7.92
CA LEU A 64 5.24 10.17 6.57
C LEU A 64 3.78 9.69 6.56
N LYS A 65 3.38 8.84 7.52
CA LYS A 65 1.99 8.37 7.66
C LYS A 65 1.03 9.55 7.82
N PHE A 66 1.41 10.54 8.61
CA PHE A 66 0.60 11.74 8.85
C PHE A 66 0.44 12.59 7.57
N VAL A 67 1.53 12.86 6.84
CA VAL A 67 1.46 13.60 5.57
C VAL A 67 0.58 12.89 4.54
N VAL A 68 0.76 11.56 4.40
CA VAL A 68 -0.04 10.76 3.47
C VAL A 68 -1.53 10.78 3.84
N SER A 69 -1.85 10.68 5.14
CA SER A 69 -3.24 10.67 5.60
C SER A 69 -3.93 12.03 5.41
N VAL A 70 -3.22 13.14 5.65
CA VAL A 70 -3.73 14.50 5.42
C VAL A 70 -4.06 14.71 3.94
N ILE A 71 -3.13 14.37 3.04
CA ILE A 71 -3.34 14.50 1.59
C ILE A 71 -4.53 13.64 1.13
N ALA A 72 -4.57 12.37 1.54
CA ALA A 72 -5.67 11.45 1.17
C ALA A 72 -7.03 11.97 1.65
N ARG A 73 -7.09 12.57 2.84
CA ARG A 73 -8.33 13.11 3.42
C ARG A 73 -8.81 14.37 2.71
N GLN A 74 -7.90 15.28 2.36
CA GLN A 74 -8.24 16.52 1.66
C GLN A 74 -8.68 16.26 0.22
N SER A 75 -7.93 15.45 -0.52
CA SER A 75 -8.29 15.14 -1.91
C SER A 75 -9.46 14.17 -2.04
N LYS A 76 -9.74 13.38 -0.99
CA LYS A 76 -10.70 12.26 -1.01
C LYS A 76 -10.40 11.24 -2.11
N GLN A 77 -9.13 11.18 -2.53
CA GLN A 77 -8.62 10.27 -3.54
C GLN A 77 -7.60 9.31 -2.92
N LEU A 78 -7.31 8.21 -3.62
CA LEU A 78 -6.40 7.18 -3.12
C LEU A 78 -4.98 7.73 -2.93
N LEU A 79 -4.44 7.56 -1.72
CA LEU A 79 -3.02 7.68 -1.43
C LEU A 79 -2.70 6.89 -0.16
N GLU A 80 -1.92 5.82 -0.30
CA GLU A 80 -1.66 4.88 0.80
C GLU A 80 -0.21 4.41 0.77
N ILE A 81 0.40 4.23 1.95
CA ILE A 81 1.67 3.54 2.07
C ILE A 81 1.42 2.05 1.95
N VAL A 82 1.96 1.43 0.91
CA VAL A 82 1.68 0.03 0.55
C VAL A 82 2.85 -0.92 0.79
N ASN A 83 4.06 -0.38 0.97
CA ASN A 83 5.22 -1.17 1.36
C ASN A 83 6.01 -0.49 2.48
N PHE A 84 6.19 -1.23 3.57
CA PHE A 84 7.04 -0.89 4.70
C PHE A 84 8.34 -1.70 4.59
N ASN A 85 9.28 -1.25 3.75
CA ASN A 85 10.47 -2.05 3.40
C ASN A 85 11.62 -1.86 4.40
N VAL A 86 12.00 -0.61 4.66
CA VAL A 86 13.11 -0.27 5.56
C VAL A 86 12.71 0.92 6.41
N GLU A 87 12.77 0.75 7.72
CA GLU A 87 12.42 1.79 8.69
C GLU A 87 13.14 3.10 8.38
N ASN A 88 12.37 4.18 8.29
CA ASN A 88 12.81 5.56 8.00
C ASN A 88 13.56 5.76 6.66
N SER A 89 13.78 4.73 5.84
CA SER A 89 14.61 4.83 4.63
C SER A 89 13.87 4.48 3.34
N GLN A 90 13.01 3.46 3.37
CA GLN A 90 12.38 2.96 2.16
C GLN A 90 10.93 2.56 2.40
N TYR A 91 10.03 3.39 1.88
CA TYR A 91 8.60 3.13 1.82
C TYR A 91 8.14 3.20 0.36
N VAL A 92 7.03 2.57 0.03
CA VAL A 92 6.37 2.77 -1.26
C VAL A 92 4.95 3.25 -1.02
N VAL A 93 4.57 4.32 -1.70
CA VAL A 93 3.25 4.93 -1.66
C VAL A 93 2.57 4.67 -3.00
N ALA A 94 1.33 4.20 -2.96
CA ALA A 94 0.48 4.00 -4.12
C ALA A 94 -0.71 4.95 -4.06
N GLY A 95 -1.18 5.42 -5.21
CA GLY A 95 -2.28 6.37 -5.25
C GLY A 95 -2.58 6.87 -6.64
N GLU A 96 -3.50 7.83 -6.71
CA GLU A 96 -3.70 8.60 -7.94
C GLU A 96 -2.48 9.46 -8.25
N LEU A 97 -2.19 9.66 -9.55
CA LEU A 97 -1.05 10.46 -9.99
C LEU A 97 -1.11 11.90 -9.47
N SER A 98 -2.31 12.46 -9.31
CA SER A 98 -2.53 13.79 -8.68
C SER A 98 -2.05 13.84 -7.23
N ASN A 99 -2.39 12.82 -6.45
CA ASN A 99 -1.96 12.73 -5.06
C ASN A 99 -0.48 12.41 -4.92
N LEU A 100 0.10 11.61 -5.82
CA LEU A 100 1.53 11.32 -5.83
C LEU A 100 2.36 12.57 -6.19
N GLU A 101 1.87 13.39 -7.12
CA GLU A 101 2.45 14.69 -7.44
C GLU A 101 2.32 15.67 -6.26
N THR A 102 1.16 15.68 -5.60
CA THR A 102 0.94 16.46 -4.37
C THR A 102 1.93 16.06 -3.29
N LEU A 103 2.09 14.76 -3.03
CA LEU A 103 3.06 14.24 -2.07
C LEU A 103 4.49 14.69 -2.41
N ARG A 104 4.89 14.65 -3.67
CA ARG A 104 6.19 15.16 -4.13
C ARG A 104 6.37 16.63 -3.78
N LEU A 105 5.37 17.47 -4.08
CA LEU A 105 5.41 18.91 -3.83
C LEU A 105 5.46 19.22 -2.33
N VAL A 106 4.62 18.55 -1.53
CA VAL A 106 4.60 18.69 -0.06
C VAL A 106 5.94 18.33 0.54
N LEU A 107 6.51 17.16 0.22
CA LEU A 107 7.79 16.74 0.77
C LEU A 107 8.95 17.65 0.34
N ASN A 108 8.91 18.20 -0.88
CA ASN A 108 9.89 19.20 -1.31
C ASN A 108 9.76 20.52 -0.53
N LYS A 109 8.53 20.99 -0.27
CA LYS A 109 8.29 22.21 0.51
C LYS A 109 8.68 22.03 1.97
N VAL A 110 8.34 20.89 2.57
CA VAL A 110 8.75 20.52 3.93
C VAL A 110 10.28 20.50 4.06
N LYS A 111 10.99 19.94 3.07
CA LYS A 111 12.46 19.99 3.02
C LYS A 111 12.98 21.43 2.97
N ALA A 112 12.40 22.26 2.10
CA ALA A 112 12.83 23.63 1.90
C ALA A 112 12.63 24.51 3.15
N LEU A 113 11.57 24.25 3.91
CA LEU A 113 11.29 24.91 5.18
C LEU A 113 12.18 24.40 6.34
N ASN A 114 12.94 23.32 6.13
CA ASN A 114 13.79 22.69 7.13
C ASN A 114 13.08 22.45 8.47
N LEU A 115 11.83 21.99 8.40
CA LEU A 115 10.98 21.78 9.58
C LEU A 115 11.56 20.67 10.47
N ASP A 116 11.74 20.97 11.75
CA ASP A 116 12.05 19.96 12.74
C ASP A 116 10.75 19.34 13.30
N PHE A 117 10.43 18.14 12.84
CA PHE A 117 9.23 17.42 13.28
C PHE A 117 9.28 17.00 14.74
N LYS A 118 10.46 16.80 15.32
CA LYS A 118 10.57 16.48 16.76
C LYS A 118 10.19 17.69 17.61
N GLU A 119 10.66 18.87 17.21
CA GLU A 119 10.31 20.11 17.89
C GLU A 119 8.84 20.47 17.67
N LEU A 120 8.33 20.33 16.44
CA LEU A 120 6.91 20.59 16.13
C LEU A 120 5.98 19.73 16.98
N VAL A 121 6.24 18.43 17.09
CA VAL A 121 5.43 17.52 17.91
C VAL A 121 5.58 17.81 19.41
N ALA A 122 6.71 18.38 19.85
CA ALA A 122 6.93 18.75 21.25
C ALA A 122 6.31 20.10 21.63
N THR A 123 6.21 21.03 20.68
CA THR A 123 5.83 22.43 20.93
C THR A 123 4.38 22.74 20.56
N LYS A 124 3.83 22.06 19.56
CA LYS A 124 2.49 22.30 19.03
C LYS A 124 1.56 21.14 19.28
N THR A 125 0.27 21.43 19.31
CA THR A 125 -0.76 20.39 19.33
C THR A 125 -0.82 19.69 17.96
N VAL A 126 -1.36 18.48 17.93
CA VAL A 126 -1.55 17.72 16.68
C VAL A 126 -2.42 18.50 15.69
N ASP A 127 -3.44 19.21 16.18
CA ASP A 127 -4.38 19.99 15.36
C ASP A 127 -3.68 21.17 14.67
N GLU A 128 -2.77 21.88 15.36
CA GLU A 128 -2.02 22.99 14.77
C GLU A 128 -1.02 22.52 13.69
N ILE A 129 -0.41 21.34 13.89
CA ILE A 129 0.48 20.72 12.90
C ILE A 129 -0.34 20.28 11.69
N GLU A 130 -1.54 19.73 11.93
CA GLU A 130 -2.47 19.35 10.88
C GLU A 130 -2.86 20.55 10.03
N GLU A 131 -3.28 21.66 10.65
CA GLU A 131 -3.70 22.87 9.93
C GLU A 131 -2.57 23.44 9.06
N ALA A 132 -1.34 23.49 9.59
CA ALA A 132 -0.18 23.95 8.84
C ALA A 132 0.16 23.04 7.64
N LEU A 133 0.09 21.71 7.83
CA LEU A 133 0.31 20.76 6.75
C LEU A 133 -0.83 20.74 5.74
N SER A 134 -2.07 20.94 6.20
CA SER A 134 -3.25 21.06 5.37
C SER A 134 -3.15 22.25 4.42
N GLY A 135 -2.73 23.43 4.90
CA GLY A 135 -2.51 24.57 4.01
C GLY A 135 -1.42 24.32 2.95
N ILE A 136 -0.34 23.64 3.33
CA ILE A 136 0.71 23.23 2.37
C ILE A 136 0.18 22.23 1.34
N ALA A 137 -0.65 21.28 1.78
CA ALA A 137 -1.23 20.26 0.93
C ALA A 137 -2.30 20.82 -0.01
N ASP A 138 -3.12 21.80 0.42
CA ASP A 138 -4.11 22.47 -0.44
C ASP A 138 -3.45 23.23 -1.58
N GLU A 139 -2.40 24.01 -1.29
CA GLU A 139 -1.61 24.66 -2.34
C GLU A 139 -0.99 23.64 -3.32
N ALA A 140 -0.51 22.51 -2.80
CA ALA A 140 0.08 21.45 -3.63
C ALA A 140 -0.97 20.71 -4.48
N LEU A 141 -2.18 20.52 -3.95
CA LEU A 141 -3.31 19.92 -4.67
C LEU A 141 -3.75 20.81 -5.83
N GLU A 142 -3.86 22.12 -5.61
CA GLU A 142 -4.19 23.09 -6.67
C GLU A 142 -3.13 23.11 -7.77
N ALA A 143 -1.84 23.04 -7.39
CA ALA A 143 -0.73 22.96 -8.34
C ALA A 143 -0.77 21.65 -9.15
N ALA A 144 -1.05 20.51 -8.50
CA ALA A 144 -1.18 19.22 -9.17
C ALA A 144 -2.38 19.19 -10.13
N ALA A 145 -3.53 19.74 -9.71
CA ALA A 145 -4.73 19.87 -10.54
C ALA A 145 -4.48 20.75 -11.77
N SER A 146 -3.80 21.89 -11.58
CA SER A 146 -3.42 22.79 -12.67
C SER A 146 -2.49 22.10 -13.67
N LYS A 147 -1.54 21.30 -13.19
CA LYS A 147 -0.63 20.50 -14.03
C LYS A 147 -1.38 19.44 -14.84
N LYS A 148 -2.36 18.76 -14.21
CA LYS A 148 -3.23 17.80 -14.89
C LYS A 148 -4.08 18.48 -15.97
N LEU A 149 -4.66 19.63 -15.68
CA LEU A 149 -5.49 20.38 -16.64
C LEU A 149 -4.67 20.87 -17.84
N ALA A 150 -3.46 21.38 -17.60
CA ALA A 150 -2.60 21.92 -18.66
C ALA A 150 -2.09 20.85 -19.64
N ARG A 151 -1.85 19.61 -19.17
CA ARG A 151 -1.26 18.52 -19.98
C ARG A 151 -2.24 17.40 -20.31
N GLY A 152 -3.43 17.38 -19.72
CA GLY A 152 -4.38 16.27 -19.78
C GLY A 152 -3.99 15.05 -18.94
N TYR A 153 -2.72 14.91 -18.58
CA TYR A 153 -2.18 13.78 -17.82
C TYR A 153 -0.98 14.21 -16.95
N ILE A 154 -0.82 13.58 -15.78
CA ILE A 154 0.31 13.84 -14.90
C ILE A 154 1.44 12.87 -15.23
N ILE A 155 2.56 13.40 -15.68
CA ILE A 155 3.80 12.63 -15.83
C ILE A 155 4.54 12.66 -14.48
N PRO A 156 4.76 11.51 -13.82
CA PRO A 156 5.44 11.46 -12.53
C PRO A 156 6.89 11.95 -12.66
N GLU A 157 7.27 12.90 -11.82
CA GLU A 157 8.62 13.45 -11.77
C GLU A 157 9.32 13.07 -10.47
N ARG A 158 10.65 13.00 -10.50
CA ARG A 158 11.44 12.75 -9.30
C ARG A 158 11.39 13.96 -8.36
N GLY A 159 11.17 13.71 -7.08
CA GLY A 159 11.32 14.71 -6.02
C GLY A 159 12.65 14.57 -5.29
N ILE A 160 12.81 15.34 -4.21
CA ILE A 160 13.97 15.25 -3.32
C ILE A 160 13.95 13.90 -2.58
N ALA A 161 12.77 13.52 -2.09
CA ALA A 161 12.53 12.32 -1.30
C ALA A 161 11.66 11.27 -2.02
N THR A 162 11.11 11.58 -3.19
CA THR A 162 10.21 10.70 -3.94
C THR A 162 10.83 10.26 -5.27
N ILE A 163 10.68 8.99 -5.60
CA ILE A 163 11.15 8.39 -6.85
C ILE A 163 9.99 7.59 -7.44
N PRO A 164 9.37 8.07 -8.53
CA PRO A 164 8.33 7.29 -9.22
C PRO A 164 8.84 5.93 -9.67
N LEU A 165 8.00 4.90 -9.54
CA LEU A 165 8.29 3.56 -10.05
C LEU A 165 7.84 3.46 -11.51
N ALA A 166 8.77 3.69 -12.43
CA ALA A 166 8.49 3.68 -13.87
C ALA A 166 7.90 2.33 -14.32
N GLY A 167 6.82 2.40 -15.11
CA GLY A 167 6.12 1.22 -15.65
C GLY A 167 5.15 0.55 -14.67
N ILE A 168 5.00 1.06 -13.45
CA ILE A 168 4.01 0.58 -12.48
C ILE A 168 2.85 1.57 -12.40
N ASP A 169 1.70 1.16 -12.91
CA ASP A 169 0.53 1.99 -13.12
C ASP A 169 -0.74 1.41 -12.46
N VAL A 170 -0.56 0.41 -11.59
CA VAL A 170 -1.61 -0.17 -10.76
C VAL A 170 -1.21 -0.01 -9.30
N PRO A 171 -2.11 0.48 -8.41
CA PRO A 171 -1.80 0.74 -7.02
C PRO A 171 -1.91 -0.56 -6.20
N PHE A 172 -0.98 -1.49 -6.39
CA PHE A 172 -1.01 -2.78 -5.72
C PHE A 172 -0.93 -2.63 -4.19
N HIS A 173 -1.51 -3.58 -3.46
CA HIS A 173 -1.56 -3.60 -1.98
C HIS A 173 -2.35 -2.45 -1.33
N SER A 174 -2.97 -1.57 -2.13
CA SER A 174 -3.87 -0.53 -1.63
C SER A 174 -5.31 -1.02 -1.51
N SER A 175 -6.13 -0.26 -0.78
CA SER A 175 -7.57 -0.49 -0.63
C SER A 175 -8.33 -0.49 -1.96
N PHE A 176 -7.79 0.17 -3.01
CA PHE A 176 -8.39 0.23 -4.34
C PHE A 176 -8.70 -1.15 -4.93
N LEU A 177 -7.84 -2.14 -4.68
CA LEU A 177 -7.99 -3.49 -5.25
C LEU A 177 -8.84 -4.43 -4.39
N LEU A 178 -9.43 -3.96 -3.28
CA LEU A 178 -10.26 -4.79 -2.40
C LEU A 178 -11.47 -5.38 -3.13
N SER A 179 -12.04 -4.64 -4.08
CA SER A 179 -13.15 -5.11 -4.93
C SER A 179 -12.79 -6.35 -5.75
N GLY A 180 -11.51 -6.51 -6.12
CA GLY A 180 -10.99 -7.66 -6.86
C GLY A 180 -10.65 -8.88 -5.99
N VAL A 181 -10.72 -8.77 -4.65
CA VAL A 181 -10.31 -9.86 -3.76
C VAL A 181 -11.28 -11.03 -3.79
N THR A 182 -12.59 -10.77 -3.84
CA THR A 182 -13.61 -11.83 -3.88
C THR A 182 -13.46 -12.78 -5.06
N PRO A 183 -13.38 -12.32 -6.33
CA PRO A 183 -13.18 -13.23 -7.45
C PRO A 183 -11.83 -13.96 -7.38
N PHE A 184 -10.78 -13.29 -6.91
CA PHE A 184 -9.47 -13.92 -6.76
C PHE A 184 -9.46 -15.02 -5.68
N ARG A 185 -10.20 -14.83 -4.58
CA ARG A 185 -10.39 -15.84 -3.54
C ARG A 185 -11.01 -17.13 -4.11
N GLU A 186 -11.99 -17.01 -4.99
CA GLU A 186 -12.61 -18.18 -5.62
C GLU A 186 -11.66 -18.95 -6.55
N ILE A 187 -10.72 -18.25 -7.19
CA ILE A 187 -9.63 -18.90 -7.95
C ILE A 187 -8.73 -19.68 -6.99
N LEU A 188 -8.33 -19.07 -5.87
CA LEU A 188 -7.51 -19.74 -4.85
C LEU A 188 -8.21 -20.98 -4.30
N ARG A 189 -9.52 -20.93 -3.98
CA ARG A 189 -10.28 -22.09 -3.47
C ARG A 189 -10.32 -23.26 -4.45
N LYS A 190 -10.27 -23.00 -5.75
CA LYS A 190 -10.23 -24.05 -6.78
C LYS A 190 -8.84 -24.66 -6.96
N LYS A 191 -7.79 -23.91 -6.63
CA LYS A 191 -6.39 -24.29 -6.85
C LYS A 191 -5.71 -24.81 -5.57
N LEU A 192 -6.22 -24.45 -4.41
CA LEU A 192 -5.76 -24.90 -3.10
C LEU A 192 -6.66 -26.03 -2.60
N ASP A 193 -6.11 -27.24 -2.53
CA ASP A 193 -6.80 -28.38 -1.94
C ASP A 193 -6.29 -28.62 -0.52
N ALA A 194 -7.17 -28.38 0.46
CA ALA A 194 -6.85 -28.47 1.88
C ALA A 194 -6.30 -29.84 2.30
N ARG A 195 -6.61 -30.92 1.57
CA ARG A 195 -6.14 -32.28 1.89
C ARG A 195 -4.63 -32.44 1.70
N PHE A 196 -4.03 -31.61 0.86
CA PHE A 196 -2.60 -31.67 0.56
C PHE A 196 -1.78 -30.59 1.28
N ILE A 197 -2.41 -29.77 2.14
CA ILE A 197 -1.72 -28.72 2.87
C ILE A 197 -1.15 -29.29 4.17
N ASN A 198 0.18 -29.40 4.23
CA ASN A 198 0.88 -29.76 5.46
C ASN A 198 1.10 -28.53 6.35
N VAL A 199 0.21 -28.35 7.33
CA VAL A 199 0.22 -27.17 8.20
C VAL A 199 1.48 -27.06 9.07
N HIS A 200 2.18 -28.17 9.35
CA HIS A 200 3.45 -28.16 10.11
C HIS A 200 4.61 -27.51 9.35
N LEU A 201 4.48 -27.33 8.04
CA LEU A 201 5.44 -26.56 7.24
C LEU A 201 5.19 -25.04 7.33
N LEU A 202 4.01 -24.64 7.77
CA LEU A 202 3.59 -23.24 7.83
C LEU A 202 3.69 -22.66 9.24
N VAL A 203 3.18 -23.39 10.24
CA VAL A 203 3.11 -22.88 11.63
C VAL A 203 4.49 -22.53 12.17
N GLY A 204 4.64 -21.28 12.61
CA GLY A 204 5.89 -20.73 13.16
C GLY A 204 7.01 -20.51 12.14
N LYS A 205 6.81 -20.86 10.86
CA LYS A 205 7.84 -20.79 9.80
C LYS A 205 7.49 -19.80 8.71
N TYR A 206 6.23 -19.79 8.29
CA TYR A 206 5.72 -18.87 7.29
C TYR A 206 5.39 -17.53 7.96
N ILE A 207 5.86 -16.41 7.38
CA ILE A 207 5.54 -15.06 7.85
C ILE A 207 4.76 -14.37 6.72
N PRO A 208 3.43 -14.23 6.83
CA PRO A 208 2.63 -13.55 5.80
C PRO A 208 2.94 -12.05 5.75
N ASN A 209 2.86 -11.46 4.56
CA ASN A 209 3.04 -10.01 4.42
C ASN A 209 1.91 -9.20 5.08
N LEU A 210 0.74 -9.81 5.25
CA LEU A 210 -0.45 -9.16 5.83
C LEU A 210 -0.30 -8.89 7.33
N THR A 211 0.21 -9.87 8.08
CA THR A 211 0.31 -9.80 9.55
C THR A 211 1.71 -9.48 10.03
N ALA A 212 2.75 -9.77 9.23
CA ALA A 212 4.16 -9.67 9.62
C ALA A 212 4.53 -10.44 10.90
N GLU A 213 3.72 -11.43 11.28
CA GLU A 213 3.97 -12.35 12.39
C GLU A 213 4.09 -13.79 11.88
N PRO A 214 4.87 -14.66 12.55
CA PRO A 214 4.87 -16.08 12.23
C PRO A 214 3.45 -16.65 12.25
N PHE A 215 3.11 -17.42 11.22
CA PHE A 215 1.78 -17.99 11.02
C PHE A 215 1.41 -18.91 12.18
N ARG A 216 0.20 -18.72 12.73
CA ARG A 216 -0.38 -19.56 13.79
C ARG A 216 -1.83 -19.90 13.48
N LEU A 217 -2.38 -20.85 14.23
CA LEU A 217 -3.77 -21.30 14.13
C LEU A 217 -4.57 -21.04 15.40
N ASP A 218 -4.01 -20.31 16.37
CA ASP A 218 -4.73 -19.97 17.58
C ASP A 218 -5.76 -18.86 17.34
N ARG A 219 -6.73 -18.75 18.24
CA ARG A 219 -7.82 -17.76 18.16
C ARG A 219 -7.30 -16.34 18.01
N SER A 220 -6.25 -15.98 18.76
CA SER A 220 -5.69 -14.62 18.75
C SER A 220 -5.12 -14.26 17.37
N TYR A 221 -4.52 -15.23 16.68
CA TYR A 221 -4.03 -15.02 15.32
C TYR A 221 -5.17 -14.83 14.31
N ILE A 222 -6.27 -15.57 14.45
CA ILE A 222 -7.45 -15.40 13.60
C ILE A 222 -8.14 -14.06 13.87
N GLU A 223 -8.23 -13.63 15.13
CA GLU A 223 -8.72 -12.31 15.54
C GLU A 223 -7.86 -11.18 14.94
N LEU A 224 -6.53 -11.33 14.96
CA LEU A 224 -5.60 -10.39 14.31
C LEU A 224 -5.88 -10.27 12.80
N VAL A 225 -5.96 -11.39 12.09
CA VAL A 225 -6.22 -11.38 10.63
C VAL A 225 -7.61 -10.80 10.33
N HIS A 226 -8.63 -11.14 11.13
CA HIS A 226 -9.96 -10.58 10.98
C HIS A 226 -9.96 -9.06 11.23
N GLY A 227 -9.27 -8.57 12.26
CA GLY A 227 -9.15 -7.13 12.53
C GLY A 227 -8.51 -6.33 11.39
N LEU A 228 -7.55 -6.93 10.67
CA LEU A 228 -6.90 -6.29 9.53
C LEU A 228 -7.71 -6.35 8.23
N THR A 229 -8.56 -7.37 8.06
CA THR A 229 -9.21 -7.66 6.77
C THR A 229 -10.72 -7.51 6.75
N SER A 230 -11.35 -7.49 7.94
CA SER A 230 -12.80 -7.60 8.10
C SER A 230 -13.41 -8.79 7.34
N SER A 231 -12.66 -9.90 7.22
CA SER A 231 -13.09 -11.09 6.47
C SER A 231 -14.30 -11.77 7.12
N SER A 232 -15.40 -11.90 6.37
CA SER A 232 -16.62 -12.59 6.83
C SER A 232 -16.39 -14.07 7.12
N ALA A 233 -15.57 -14.74 6.30
CA ALA A 233 -15.24 -16.16 6.51
C ALA A 233 -14.50 -16.39 7.83
N LEU A 234 -13.64 -15.44 8.25
CA LEU A 234 -12.98 -15.53 9.55
C LEU A 234 -13.91 -15.17 10.70
N ALA A 235 -14.86 -14.26 10.48
CA ALA A 235 -15.89 -13.94 11.47
C ALA A 235 -16.75 -15.17 11.80
N GLU A 236 -17.13 -15.96 10.78
CA GLU A 236 -17.85 -17.23 10.96
C GLU A 236 -17.03 -18.22 11.80
N VAL A 237 -15.74 -18.40 11.47
CA VAL A 237 -14.83 -19.28 12.24
C VAL A 237 -14.69 -18.84 13.69
N LEU A 238 -14.59 -17.52 13.95
CA LEU A 238 -14.50 -16.99 15.31
C LEU A 238 -15.81 -17.14 16.10
N ALA A 239 -16.95 -17.08 15.42
CA ALA A 239 -18.26 -17.28 16.04
C ALA A 239 -18.51 -18.74 16.45
N SER A 240 -17.94 -19.69 15.71
CA SER A 240 -18.04 -21.13 15.97
C SER A 240 -16.69 -21.73 16.41
N TRP A 241 -15.94 -21.00 17.23
CA TRP A 241 -14.57 -21.38 17.59
C TRP A 241 -14.51 -22.61 18.54
N ASP A 242 -15.51 -22.73 19.42
CA ASP A 242 -15.66 -23.82 20.39
C ASP A 242 -16.39 -25.02 19.79
#